data_AF-A0A560MBE2-F1
#
_entry.id   AF-A0A560MBE2-F1
#
_cell.length_a   1.000
_cell.length_b   1.000
_cell.length_c   1.000
_cell.angle_alpha   90.00
_cell.angle_beta   90.00
_cell.angle_gamma   90.00
#
_symmetry.space_group_name_H-M   'P 1'
#
loop_
_entity.id
_entity.type
_entity.pdbx_description
1 polymer ?
#
loop_
_entity_poly.entity_id
_entity_poly.type
_entity_poly.pdbx_seq_one_letter_code
_entity_poly.pdbx_strand_id
1 'polypeptide(L)'
;MAKSSSRLLLAIFGVLCLPLMAWGQQDNSPPQSATSTYSFSVGSRPADIGTGFSIYSATSATADQQFHVQCNCQDFSLATATCPAPRYECYCSPSASLTCE
;
A
#
# COMPACT_ATOMS: atom_id res chain seq x y z
N MET A 1 41.49 31.29 12.29
CA MET A 1 40.74 32.56 12.35
C MET A 1 39.66 32.41 13.41
N ALA A 2 39.84 33.05 14.56
CA ALA A 2 38.84 33.09 15.62
C ALA A 2 38.60 34.55 15.96
N LYS A 3 37.34 35.00 15.97
CA LYS A 3 36.96 36.25 16.61
C LYS A 3 35.50 36.18 17.06
N SER A 4 35.36 35.94 18.35
CA SER A 4 34.19 36.28 19.17
C SER A 4 34.08 37.80 19.33
N SER A 5 32.90 38.27 19.78
CA SER A 5 32.50 39.61 20.25
C SER A 5 31.51 40.31 19.29
N SER A 6 30.46 41.00 19.71
CA SER A 6 29.91 41.34 21.02
C SER A 6 28.71 42.28 20.79
N ARG A 7 27.63 42.10 21.58
CA ARG A 7 26.70 43.13 22.13
C ARG A 7 25.88 44.01 21.15
N LEU A 8 24.55 43.91 21.15
CA LEU A 8 23.58 44.56 22.08
C LEU A 8 23.27 46.01 21.70
N LEU A 9 22.08 46.24 21.12
CA LEU A 9 21.29 47.49 21.16
C LEU A 9 19.88 47.12 20.63
N LEU A 10 18.87 47.07 21.50
CA LEU A 10 17.84 48.12 21.73
C LEU A 10 16.89 48.25 20.51
N ALA A 11 15.56 48.28 20.60
CA ALA A 11 14.73 48.74 21.70
C ALA A 11 13.22 48.57 21.35
N ILE A 12 12.44 48.10 22.33
CA ILE A 12 11.29 48.82 22.92
C ILE A 12 9.89 48.75 22.24
N PHE A 13 9.01 48.08 22.99
CA PHE A 13 7.61 48.42 23.35
C PHE A 13 6.48 48.34 22.32
N GLY A 14 5.54 47.45 22.67
CA GLY A 14 4.14 47.52 22.31
C GLY A 14 3.31 46.58 23.18
N VAL A 15 3.43 46.67 24.51
CA VAL A 15 2.46 46.07 25.43
C VAL A 15 1.28 47.04 25.52
N LEU A 16 0.07 46.62 25.13
CA LEU A 16 -1.15 47.14 25.75
C LEU A 16 -2.35 46.18 25.52
N CYS A 17 -2.85 45.65 26.65
CA CYS A 17 -4.25 45.30 26.94
C CYS A 17 -4.89 43.99 26.42
N LEU A 18 -5.04 43.05 27.36
CA LEU A 18 -6.09 42.01 27.55
C LEU A 18 -7.54 42.56 27.48
N PRO A 19 -8.66 41.79 27.62
CA PRO A 19 -8.90 40.32 27.66
C PRO A 19 -10.20 39.81 26.92
N LEU A 20 -10.40 38.48 26.92
CA LEU A 20 -11.67 37.72 27.04
C LEU A 20 -12.67 37.52 25.85
N MET A 21 -12.98 36.22 25.67
CA MET A 21 -14.18 35.56 25.09
C MET A 21 -14.24 35.21 23.59
N ALA A 22 -14.80 34.01 23.35
CA ALA A 22 -15.21 33.37 22.10
C ALA A 22 -14.07 32.67 21.32
N TRP A 23 -14.10 31.40 20.98
CA TRP A 23 -15.21 30.45 20.79
C TRP A 23 -14.76 29.05 21.20
N GLY A 24 -15.66 28.29 21.83
CA GLY A 24 -15.54 26.84 21.84
C GLY A 24 -15.65 26.33 20.42
N GLN A 25 -14.55 25.84 19.86
CA GLN A 25 -14.56 25.16 18.58
C GLN A 25 -15.16 23.77 18.82
N GLN A 26 -16.45 23.67 18.56
CA GLN A 26 -17.20 22.42 18.56
C GLN A 26 -16.55 21.53 17.50
N ASP A 27 -15.80 20.53 17.96
CA ASP A 27 -15.13 19.53 17.14
C ASP A 27 -16.20 18.63 16.52
N ASN A 28 -16.82 19.14 15.46
CA ASN A 28 -17.74 18.39 14.61
C ASN A 28 -16.89 17.55 13.66
N SER A 29 -16.12 16.62 14.24
CA SER A 29 -15.54 15.52 13.50
C SER A 29 -16.71 14.78 12.81
N PRO A 30 -16.79 14.73 11.46
CA PRO A 30 -17.84 13.99 10.80
C PRO A 30 -17.77 12.53 11.25
N PRO A 31 -18.90 11.81 11.36
CA PRO A 31 -18.87 10.39 11.67
C PRO A 31 -17.95 9.73 10.66
N GLN A 32 -16.86 9.15 11.15
CA GLN A 32 -15.90 8.42 10.36
C GLN A 32 -16.66 7.22 9.80
N SER A 33 -17.25 7.39 8.61
CA SER A 33 -17.92 6.33 7.88
C SER A 33 -16.98 5.15 7.87
N ALA A 34 -17.41 4.04 8.48
CA ALA A 34 -16.68 2.78 8.48
C ALA A 34 -16.46 2.39 7.03
N THR A 35 -15.32 2.81 6.48
CA THR A 35 -14.90 2.49 5.13
C THR A 35 -14.47 1.05 5.23
N SER A 36 -15.33 0.14 4.75
CA SER A 36 -14.97 -1.27 4.63
C SER A 36 -13.70 -1.34 3.79
N THR A 37 -12.57 -1.54 4.47
CA THR A 37 -11.26 -1.51 3.84
C THR A 37 -11.04 -2.89 3.26
N TYR A 38 -11.47 -3.08 2.01
CA TYR A 38 -11.17 -4.30 1.28
C TYR A 38 -9.67 -4.37 1.04
N SER A 39 -9.03 -5.42 1.55
CA SER A 39 -7.62 -5.65 1.30
C SER A 39 -7.47 -6.35 -0.06
N PHE A 40 -6.78 -5.72 -0.99
CA PHE A 40 -6.37 -6.36 -2.24
C PHE A 40 -4.89 -6.71 -2.14
N SER A 41 -4.51 -7.86 -2.67
CA SER A 41 -3.12 -8.29 -2.78
C SER A 41 -2.83 -8.60 -4.23
N VAL A 42 -1.76 -8.03 -4.77
CA VAL A 42 -1.29 -8.32 -6.13
C VAL A 42 0.21 -8.52 -6.06
N GLY A 43 0.71 -9.51 -6.78
CA GLY A 43 2.15 -9.72 -6.89
C GLY A 43 2.50 -10.48 -8.15
N SER A 44 3.80 -10.56 -8.41
CA SER A 44 4.33 -11.35 -9.50
C SER A 44 5.60 -12.05 -9.05
N ARG A 45 5.91 -13.16 -9.71
CA ARG A 45 7.14 -13.91 -9.48
C ARG A 45 7.58 -14.64 -10.76
N PRO A 46 8.86 -14.98 -10.92
CA PRO A 46 9.31 -15.83 -12.02
C PRO A 46 8.55 -17.16 -12.06
N ALA A 47 8.47 -17.78 -13.25
CA ALA A 47 7.98 -19.15 -13.35
C ALA A 47 8.88 -20.10 -12.53
N ASP A 48 8.27 -21.10 -11.91
CA ASP A 48 8.98 -22.08 -11.08
C ASP A 48 9.83 -23.02 -11.97
N ILE A 49 9.32 -23.32 -13.18
CA ILE A 49 10.03 -24.08 -14.21
C ILE A 49 9.89 -23.40 -15.58
N GLY A 50 10.99 -23.28 -16.33
CA GLY A 50 11.01 -22.66 -17.66
C GLY A 50 11.17 -21.14 -17.61
N THR A 51 10.95 -20.47 -18.75
CA THR A 51 11.11 -19.01 -18.87
C THR A 51 9.75 -18.32 -18.97
N GLY A 52 9.44 -17.48 -17.98
CA GLY A 52 8.18 -16.76 -17.89
C GLY A 52 8.01 -16.13 -16.52
N PHE A 53 6.80 -15.66 -16.24
CA PHE A 53 6.42 -15.11 -14.95
C PHE A 53 4.97 -15.47 -14.62
N SER A 54 4.62 -15.39 -13.34
CA SER A 54 3.26 -15.45 -12.88
C SER A 54 2.84 -14.13 -12.24
N ILE A 55 1.55 -13.82 -12.33
CA ILE A 55 0.89 -12.72 -11.63
C ILE A 55 -0.22 -13.35 -10.80
N TYR A 56 -0.34 -12.95 -9.54
CA TYR A 56 -1.47 -13.31 -8.70
C TYR A 56 -2.20 -12.05 -8.22
N SER A 57 -3.51 -12.15 -8.07
CA SER A 57 -4.34 -11.14 -7.42
C SER A 57 -5.35 -11.80 -6.48
N ALA A 58 -5.63 -11.15 -5.35
CA ALA A 58 -6.63 -11.59 -4.40
C ALA A 58 -7.39 -10.39 -3.85
N THR A 59 -8.70 -10.56 -3.70
CA THR A 59 -9.58 -9.55 -3.11
C THR A 59 -10.16 -10.13 -1.83
N SER A 60 -9.75 -9.58 -0.68
CA SER A 60 -10.30 -9.97 0.62
C SER A 60 -11.60 -9.19 0.85
N ALA A 61 -12.70 -9.75 0.34
CA ALA A 61 -14.05 -9.28 0.62
C ALA A 61 -14.80 -10.17 1.62
N THR A 62 -14.36 -11.42 1.81
CA THR A 62 -15.00 -12.44 2.66
C THR A 62 -13.96 -13.45 3.16
N ALA A 63 -14.37 -14.35 4.07
CA ALA A 63 -13.54 -15.43 4.62
C ALA A 63 -12.98 -16.41 3.56
N ASP A 64 -13.49 -16.37 2.33
CA ASP A 64 -13.09 -17.20 1.19
C ASP A 64 -12.24 -16.39 0.19
N GLN A 65 -11.06 -15.96 0.62
CA GLN A 65 -10.16 -15.21 -0.25
C GLN A 65 -9.70 -16.08 -1.43
N GLN A 66 -10.15 -15.75 -2.64
CA GLN A 66 -9.72 -16.43 -3.87
C GLN A 66 -8.52 -15.72 -4.49
N PHE A 67 -7.51 -16.51 -4.88
CA PHE A 67 -6.30 -16.02 -5.54
C PHE A 67 -6.41 -16.33 -7.03
N HIS A 68 -6.62 -15.31 -7.85
CA HIS A 68 -6.54 -15.45 -9.31
C HIS A 68 -5.07 -15.41 -9.72
N VAL A 69 -4.60 -16.45 -10.38
CA VAL A 69 -3.22 -16.58 -10.83
C VAL A 69 -3.19 -16.74 -12.34
N GLN A 70 -2.24 -16.04 -12.97
CA GLN A 70 -1.92 -16.14 -14.38
C GLN A 70 -0.44 -16.50 -14.53
N CYS A 71 -0.12 -17.53 -15.30
CA CYS A 71 1.23 -17.98 -15.63
C CYS A 71 1.48 -17.67 -17.11
N ASN A 72 2.35 -16.70 -17.38
CA ASN A 72 2.64 -16.17 -18.71
C ASN A 72 4.07 -16.52 -19.12
N CYS A 73 4.19 -17.31 -20.18
CA CYS A 73 5.44 -17.88 -20.63
C CYS A 73 6.06 -17.09 -21.78
N GLN A 74 7.38 -17.23 -21.97
CA GLN A 74 8.11 -16.48 -23.00
C GLN A 74 7.65 -16.81 -24.43
N ASP A 75 7.12 -18.01 -24.65
CA ASP A 75 6.52 -18.46 -25.90
C ASP A 75 5.08 -17.95 -26.12
N PHE A 76 4.63 -17.02 -25.27
CA PHE A 76 3.28 -16.46 -25.23
C PHE A 76 2.18 -17.46 -24.83
N SER A 77 2.54 -18.65 -24.35
CA SER A 77 1.56 -19.54 -23.73
C SER A 77 1.11 -18.98 -22.38
N LEU A 78 -0.18 -19.17 -22.07
CA LEU A 78 -0.81 -18.63 -20.87
C LEU A 78 -1.65 -19.73 -20.20
N ALA A 79 -1.46 -19.91 -18.90
CA ALA A 79 -2.33 -20.71 -18.04
C ALA A 79 -2.92 -19.82 -16.94
N THR A 80 -4.19 -20.02 -16.61
CA THR A 80 -4.87 -19.26 -15.57
C THR A 80 -5.60 -20.21 -14.62
N ALA A 81 -5.62 -19.87 -13.34
CA ALA A 81 -6.33 -20.64 -12.32
C ALA A 81 -6.78 -19.74 -11.18
N THR A 82 -7.77 -20.22 -10.42
CA THR A 82 -8.15 -19.62 -9.14
C THR A 82 -7.77 -20.59 -8.03
N CYS A 83 -6.83 -20.20 -7.18
CA CYS A 83 -6.35 -21.00 -6.07
C CYS A 83 -6.99 -20.54 -4.74
N PRO A 84 -7.24 -21.46 -3.79
CA PRO A 84 -7.76 -21.13 -2.46
C PRO A 84 -6.71 -20.44 -1.56
N ALA A 85 -5.43 -20.52 -1.95
CA ALA A 85 -4.29 -20.00 -1.22
C ALA A 85 -3.30 -19.35 -2.21
N PRO A 86 -2.36 -18.50 -1.74
CA PRO A 86 -1.28 -17.94 -2.57
C PRO A 86 -0.20 -18.98 -2.93
N ARG A 87 -0.40 -20.25 -2.57
CA ARG A 87 0.51 -21.36 -2.88
C ARG A 87 0.06 -21.98 -4.20
N TYR A 88 0.89 -21.81 -5.19
CA TYR A 88 0.70 -22.31 -6.54
C TYR A 88 2.07 -22.56 -7.16
N GLU A 89 2.11 -23.22 -8.30
CA GLU A 89 3.30 -23.40 -9.14
C GLU A 89 2.97 -23.05 -10.59
N CYS A 90 3.86 -22.29 -11.24
CA CYS A 90 3.77 -21.86 -12.63
C CYS A 90 4.85 -22.55 -13.46
N TYR A 91 4.42 -23.31 -14.46
CA TYR A 91 5.29 -24.08 -15.33
C TYR A 91 5.21 -23.52 -16.75
N CYS A 92 6.37 -23.22 -17.33
CA CYS A 92 6.53 -22.74 -18.71
C CYS A 92 7.31 -23.71 -19.60
N SER A 93 7.54 -24.94 -19.12
CA SER A 93 8.14 -26.01 -19.89
C SER A 93 7.55 -27.35 -19.43
N PRO A 94 7.07 -28.21 -20.34
CA PRO A 94 7.07 -28.08 -21.81
C PRO A 94 6.02 -27.12 -22.39
N SER A 95 5.03 -26.72 -21.60
CA SER A 95 3.95 -25.79 -21.98
C SER A 95 3.43 -25.04 -20.74
N ALA A 96 2.75 -23.91 -20.92
CA ALA A 96 2.10 -23.21 -19.82
C ALA A 96 1.16 -24.12 -19.02
N SER A 97 1.42 -24.25 -17.73
CA SER A 97 0.57 -24.98 -16.78
C SER A 97 0.64 -24.31 -15.41
N LEU A 98 -0.44 -24.46 -14.65
CA LEU A 98 -0.59 -23.86 -13.34
C LEU A 98 -1.23 -24.87 -12.40
N THR A 99 -0.58 -25.11 -11.26
CA THR A 99 -1.06 -26.04 -10.23
C THR A 99 -1.27 -25.26 -8.92
N CYS A 100 -2.42 -25.44 -8.29
CA CYS A 100 -2.70 -24.89 -6.96
C CYS A 100 -2.38 -25.95 -5.90
N GLU A 101 -1.83 -25.52 -4.76
CA GLU A 101 -1.61 -26.39 -3.58
C GLU A 101 -2.74 -26.26 -2.55
#